data_AF-A0A4R9L960-F1
#
_entry.id   AF-A0A4R9L960-F1
#
_cell.length_a   1.000
_cell.length_b   1.000
_cell.length_c   1.000
_cell.angle_alpha   90.00
_cell.angle_beta   90.00
_cell.angle_gamma   90.00
#
_symmetry.space_group_name_H-M   'P 1'
#
loop_
_entity.id
_entity.type
_entity.pdbx_description
1 polymer ?
#
loop_
_entity_poly.entity_id
_entity_poly.type
_entity_poly.pdbx_seq_one_letter_code
_entity_poly.pdbx_strand_id
1 'polypeptide(L)'
;MKKIIVFVLTILVLNLFGQDGSFDYASYQDYTLEQINAANAEYLKKYGKGGSSWHLSKYKIRIKLENYTSPIDKGSLNILENYKRLANLSDAFTSTYQNEMIINYKGRRYCFLFQKNVAPFLEKEVKIGDNVDLFVISGFYNSFNNTNTILVTDFRALN
;
A
#
# COMPACT_ATOMS: atom_id res chain seq x y z
N MET A 1 -9.61 22.99 34.41
CA MET A 1 -8.30 22.51 33.88
C MET A 1 -8.18 21.01 34.10
N LYS A 2 -8.22 20.21 33.03
CA LYS A 2 -7.63 18.86 32.96
C LYS A 2 -7.24 18.63 31.50
N LYS A 3 -5.94 18.64 31.24
CA LYS A 3 -5.33 18.36 29.93
C LYS A 3 -5.56 16.88 29.63
N ILE A 4 -6.38 16.56 28.63
CA ILE A 4 -6.41 15.20 28.08
C ILE A 4 -5.26 15.12 27.08
N ILE A 5 -4.30 14.30 27.48
CA ILE A 5 -3.05 14.03 26.78
C ILE A 5 -3.39 13.31 25.47
N VAL A 6 -2.92 13.89 24.36
CA VAL A 6 -2.87 13.31 23.03
C VAL A 6 -1.95 12.08 23.08
N PHE A 7 -2.51 10.87 22.95
CA PHE A 7 -1.73 9.63 22.85
C PHE A 7 -2.44 8.60 21.98
N VAL A 8 -2.65 8.91 20.69
CA VAL A 8 -3.14 7.91 19.71
C VAL A 8 -2.32 7.91 18.41
N LEU A 9 -1.32 8.79 18.26
CA LEU A 9 -0.58 8.90 16.99
C LEU A 9 0.72 8.11 16.91
N THR A 10 1.24 7.58 18.02
CA THR A 10 2.55 6.88 18.06
C THR A 10 2.45 5.38 17.74
N ILE A 11 1.26 4.77 17.87
CA ILE A 11 1.09 3.31 17.80
C ILE A 11 1.14 2.78 16.36
N LEU A 12 0.87 3.62 15.36
CA LEU A 12 0.93 3.18 13.96
C LEU A 12 2.37 3.07 13.43
N VAL A 13 3.29 3.91 13.94
CA VAL A 13 4.70 3.88 13.57
C VAL A 13 5.45 2.78 14.33
N LEU A 14 5.10 2.56 15.60
CA LEU A 14 5.76 1.56 16.46
C LEU A 14 5.54 0.10 16.05
N ASN A 15 4.54 -0.20 15.21
CA ASN A 15 4.35 -1.54 14.67
C ASN A 15 5.09 -1.76 13.35
N LEU A 16 5.76 -0.76 12.77
CA LEU A 16 6.58 -0.96 11.56
C LEU A 16 8.02 -1.39 11.90
N PHE A 17 8.46 -1.10 13.11
CA PHE A 17 9.82 -1.31 13.56
C PHE A 17 9.87 -2.39 14.65
N GLY A 18 10.88 -3.26 14.60
CA GLY A 18 11.18 -4.26 15.63
C GLY A 18 11.62 -3.61 16.96
N GLN A 19 11.90 -4.44 17.96
CA GLN A 19 12.29 -3.98 19.31
C GLN A 19 13.54 -3.10 19.33
N ASP A 20 14.36 -3.14 18.28
CA ASP A 20 15.58 -2.37 18.10
C ASP A 20 15.41 -1.14 17.19
N GLY A 21 14.18 -0.85 16.72
CA GLY A 21 13.91 0.24 15.78
C GLY A 21 14.24 -0.09 14.32
N SER A 22 14.65 -1.34 14.01
CA SER A 22 14.86 -1.80 12.64
C SER A 22 13.53 -2.15 11.95
N PHE A 23 13.47 -2.15 10.62
CA PHE A 23 12.25 -2.56 9.91
C PHE A 23 12.00 -4.06 10.12
N ASP A 24 10.84 -4.43 10.67
CA ASP A 24 10.52 -5.83 10.97
C ASP A 24 9.89 -6.52 9.76
N TYR A 25 10.71 -7.04 8.86
CA TYR A 25 10.24 -7.80 7.69
C TYR A 25 9.51 -9.10 8.04
N ALA A 26 9.81 -9.72 9.19
CA ALA A 26 9.25 -11.02 9.57
C ALA A 26 7.77 -10.93 9.97
N SER A 27 7.34 -9.74 10.42
CA SER A 27 5.95 -9.47 10.79
C SER A 27 4.98 -9.33 9.60
N TYR A 28 5.46 -9.38 8.35
CA TYR A 28 4.63 -9.27 7.16
C TYR A 28 4.19 -10.64 6.65
N GLN A 29 2.89 -10.89 6.61
CA GLN A 29 2.34 -12.12 6.07
C GLN A 29 2.47 -12.15 4.54
N ASP A 30 2.83 -13.31 4.00
CA ASP A 30 2.85 -13.54 2.55
C ASP A 30 1.44 -13.47 1.94
N TYR A 31 1.32 -12.69 0.88
CA TYR A 31 0.12 -12.57 0.07
C TYR A 31 0.47 -12.62 -1.42
N THR A 32 -0.47 -13.13 -2.23
CA THR A 32 -0.37 -13.08 -3.69
C THR A 32 -1.46 -12.20 -4.28
N LEU A 33 -1.22 -11.69 -5.50
CA LEU A 33 -2.24 -10.93 -6.23
C LEU A 33 -3.50 -11.77 -6.51
N GLU A 34 -3.39 -13.10 -6.60
CA GLU A 34 -4.55 -14.00 -6.66
C GLU A 34 -5.40 -13.94 -5.40
N GLN A 35 -4.78 -13.95 -4.23
CA GLN A 35 -5.51 -13.89 -2.96
C GLN A 35 -6.23 -12.54 -2.83
N ILE A 36 -5.61 -11.44 -3.27
CA ILE A 36 -6.26 -10.13 -3.34
C ILE A 36 -7.44 -10.18 -4.32
N ASN A 37 -7.25 -10.74 -5.50
CA ASN A 37 -8.30 -10.89 -6.50
C ASN A 37 -9.49 -11.73 -6.01
N ALA A 38 -9.22 -12.79 -5.25
CA ALA A 38 -10.23 -13.66 -4.66
C ALA A 38 -11.05 -12.91 -3.60
N ALA A 39 -10.39 -12.20 -2.68
CA ALA A 39 -11.06 -11.36 -1.68
C ALA A 39 -11.96 -10.30 -2.34
N ASN A 40 -11.48 -9.66 -3.41
CA ASN A 40 -12.28 -8.70 -4.17
C ASN A 40 -13.48 -9.33 -4.87
N ALA A 41 -13.33 -10.55 -5.40
CA ALA A 41 -14.43 -11.28 -6.02
C ALA A 41 -15.51 -11.63 -4.98
N GLU A 42 -15.11 -12.04 -3.78
CA GLU A 42 -16.03 -12.28 -2.66
C GLU A 42 -16.75 -10.99 -2.23
N TYR A 43 -16.02 -9.89 -2.10
CA TYR A 43 -16.60 -8.58 -1.81
C TYR A 43 -17.66 -8.19 -2.85
N LEU A 44 -17.34 -8.29 -4.15
CA LEU A 44 -18.28 -7.98 -5.22
C LEU A 44 -19.52 -8.89 -5.20
N LYS A 45 -19.36 -10.18 -4.88
CA LYS A 45 -20.48 -11.11 -4.75
C LYS A 45 -21.41 -10.73 -3.60
N LYS A 46 -20.85 -10.23 -2.50
CA LYS A 46 -21.61 -9.91 -1.28
C LYS A 46 -22.24 -8.52 -1.31
N TYR A 47 -21.55 -7.53 -1.86
CA TYR A 47 -21.94 -6.11 -1.77
C TYR A 47 -22.22 -5.46 -3.13
N GLY A 48 -21.93 -6.14 -4.25
CA GLY A 48 -22.10 -5.59 -5.59
C GLY A 48 -21.04 -4.53 -5.95
N LYS A 49 -21.33 -3.79 -7.04
CA LYS A 49 -20.54 -2.63 -7.46
C LYS A 49 -21.04 -1.36 -6.75
N GLY A 50 -20.15 -0.38 -6.61
CA GLY A 50 -20.51 0.94 -6.06
C GLY A 50 -20.02 1.20 -4.63
N GLY A 51 -19.05 0.41 -4.15
CA GLY A 51 -18.40 0.62 -2.87
C GLY A 51 -16.88 0.50 -2.93
N SER A 52 -16.25 0.64 -1.78
CA SER A 52 -14.82 0.38 -1.58
C SER A 52 -14.61 -0.47 -0.35
N SER A 53 -13.55 -1.24 -0.34
CA SER A 53 -13.34 -2.24 0.68
C SER A 53 -11.90 -2.30 1.17
N TRP A 54 -11.75 -2.50 2.47
CA TRP A 54 -10.50 -2.52 3.19
C TRP A 54 -10.22 -3.95 3.56
N HIS A 55 -9.12 -4.51 3.06
CA HIS A 55 -8.98 -5.96 3.10
C HIS A 55 -7.68 -6.43 3.70
N LEU A 56 -6.65 -5.60 3.74
CA LEU A 56 -5.32 -6.10 4.06
C LEU A 56 -4.58 -5.07 4.90
N SER A 57 -4.10 -5.51 6.05
CA SER A 57 -3.20 -4.76 6.91
C SER A 57 -1.92 -5.56 7.04
N LYS A 58 -0.78 -4.93 6.73
CA LYS A 58 0.57 -5.47 6.88
C LYS A 58 0.85 -6.82 6.20
N TYR A 59 1.19 -6.80 4.91
CA TYR A 59 1.47 -8.00 4.12
C TYR A 59 2.59 -7.77 3.10
N LYS A 60 3.23 -8.86 2.68
CA LYS A 60 4.27 -8.86 1.65
C LYS A 60 3.70 -9.45 0.39
N ILE A 61 3.95 -8.81 -0.75
CA ILE A 61 3.56 -9.30 -2.07
C ILE A 61 4.78 -9.33 -2.97
N ARG A 62 4.98 -10.46 -3.65
CA ARG A 62 5.99 -10.59 -4.69
C ARG A 62 5.42 -10.20 -6.02
N ILE A 63 6.10 -9.30 -6.73
CA ILE A 63 5.75 -8.92 -8.10
C ILE A 63 7.00 -8.96 -8.99
N LYS A 64 6.77 -9.06 -10.30
CA LYS A 64 7.80 -8.76 -11.29
C LYS A 64 7.75 -7.27 -11.59
N LEU A 65 8.89 -6.58 -11.57
CA LEU A 65 8.93 -5.15 -11.88
C LEU A 65 8.74 -4.94 -13.39
N GLU A 66 7.63 -4.35 -13.80
CA GLU A 66 7.30 -4.12 -15.23
C GLU A 66 7.61 -2.69 -15.69
N ASN A 67 7.64 -1.75 -14.76
CA ASN A 67 7.84 -0.33 -14.96
C ASN A 67 8.40 0.30 -13.68
N TYR A 68 9.07 1.44 -13.83
CA TYR A 68 9.46 2.26 -12.69
C TYR A 68 8.28 3.11 -12.18
N THR A 69 8.50 3.72 -11.03
CA THR A 69 7.51 4.59 -10.43
C THR A 69 7.37 5.88 -11.24
N SER A 70 6.21 6.52 -11.14
CA SER A 70 5.96 7.85 -11.65
C SER A 70 5.41 8.73 -10.52
N PRO A 71 5.47 10.06 -10.65
CA PRO A 71 4.77 10.93 -9.70
C PRO A 71 3.30 10.54 -9.56
N ILE A 72 2.79 10.59 -8.33
CA ILE A 72 1.40 10.25 -8.02
C ILE A 72 0.44 11.12 -8.83
N ASP A 73 -0.57 10.51 -9.44
CA ASP A 73 -1.58 11.25 -10.19
C ASP A 73 -2.65 11.87 -9.27
N LYS A 74 -3.47 12.77 -9.81
CA LYS A 74 -4.56 13.42 -9.04
C LYS A 74 -5.60 12.42 -8.52
N GLY A 75 -5.85 11.34 -9.25
CA GLY A 75 -6.84 10.32 -8.88
C GLY A 75 -6.37 9.50 -7.68
N SER A 76 -5.14 8.98 -7.75
CA SER A 76 -4.44 8.29 -6.68
C SER A 76 -4.29 9.17 -5.43
N LEU A 77 -3.96 10.46 -5.60
CA LEU A 77 -3.89 11.40 -4.48
C LEU A 77 -5.25 11.60 -3.81
N ASN A 78 -6.33 11.79 -4.58
CA ASN A 78 -7.68 11.92 -4.02
C ASN A 78 -8.12 10.66 -3.27
N ILE A 79 -7.75 9.49 -3.79
CA ILE A 79 -7.98 8.21 -3.14
C ILE A 79 -7.23 8.15 -1.79
N LEU A 80 -5.96 8.56 -1.76
CA LEU A 80 -5.14 8.59 -0.56
C LEU A 80 -5.67 9.58 0.49
N GLU A 81 -6.14 10.76 0.06
CA GLU A 81 -6.78 11.76 0.93
C GLU A 81 -8.10 11.23 1.53
N ASN A 82 -8.90 10.52 0.73
CA ASN A 82 -10.10 9.84 1.24
C ASN A 82 -9.74 8.79 2.28
N TYR A 83 -8.70 8.00 2.05
CA TYR A 83 -8.21 7.04 3.03
C TYR A 83 -7.74 7.74 4.31
N LYS A 84 -6.93 8.80 4.20
CA LYS A 84 -6.48 9.62 5.33
C LYS A 84 -7.66 10.04 6.21
N ARG A 85 -8.72 10.58 5.59
CA ARG A 85 -9.93 11.03 6.29
C ARG A 85 -10.68 9.88 6.97
N LEU A 86 -10.87 8.75 6.29
CA LEU A 86 -11.62 7.61 6.82
C LEU A 86 -10.87 6.90 7.96
N ALA A 87 -9.55 6.82 7.87
CA ALA A 87 -8.69 6.21 8.88
C ALA A 87 -8.22 7.19 9.96
N ASN A 88 -8.69 8.45 9.94
CA ASN A 88 -8.31 9.51 10.86
C ASN A 88 -6.77 9.67 11.02
N LEU A 89 -6.07 9.64 9.88
CA LEU A 89 -4.61 9.74 9.82
C LEU A 89 -4.16 11.21 9.79
N SER A 90 -2.93 11.46 10.22
CA SER A 90 -2.35 12.80 10.24
C SER A 90 -2.21 13.41 8.85
N ASP A 91 -2.16 14.74 8.75
CA ASP A 91 -1.92 15.43 7.47
C ASP A 91 -0.58 15.12 6.81
N ALA A 92 0.42 14.69 7.59
CA ALA A 92 1.70 14.22 7.06
C ALA A 92 1.61 12.89 6.30
N PHE A 93 0.49 12.17 6.40
CA PHE A 93 0.33 10.85 5.79
C PHE A 93 0.36 10.93 4.26
N THR A 94 -0.41 11.84 3.66
CA THR A 94 -0.46 11.94 2.19
C THR A 94 0.83 12.46 1.60
N SER A 95 1.54 13.35 2.30
CA SER A 95 2.86 13.83 1.86
C SER A 95 3.95 12.76 1.89
N THR A 96 3.72 11.66 2.62
CA THR A 96 4.64 10.51 2.67
C THR A 96 4.63 9.75 1.35
N TYR A 97 3.50 9.65 0.64
CA TYR A 97 3.37 8.91 -0.62
C TYR A 97 3.35 9.86 -1.81
N GLN A 98 4.39 9.81 -2.64
CA GLN A 98 4.57 10.76 -3.74
C GLN A 98 4.74 10.10 -5.10
N ASN A 99 4.92 8.78 -5.13
CA ASN A 99 5.11 8.04 -6.36
C ASN A 99 4.10 6.90 -6.44
N GLU A 100 3.71 6.57 -7.65
CA GLU A 100 2.83 5.45 -7.96
C GLU A 100 3.48 4.53 -8.98
N MET A 101 3.10 3.27 -8.96
CA MET A 101 3.38 2.30 -10.02
C MET A 101 2.09 1.59 -10.35
N ILE A 102 1.76 1.59 -11.63
CA ILE A 102 0.57 0.92 -12.13
C ILE A 102 1.00 -0.39 -12.78
N ILE A 103 0.41 -1.50 -12.34
CA ILE A 103 0.50 -2.79 -13.04
C ILE A 103 -0.90 -3.28 -13.39
N ASN A 104 -1.00 -4.06 -14.48
CA ASN A 104 -2.22 -4.75 -14.84
C ASN A 104 -2.01 -6.25 -14.66
N TYR A 105 -2.74 -6.84 -13.71
CA TYR A 105 -2.61 -8.25 -13.38
C TYR A 105 -3.93 -8.99 -13.61
N LYS A 106 -3.94 -9.93 -14.56
CA LYS A 106 -5.11 -10.77 -14.90
C LYS A 106 -6.40 -9.95 -15.07
N GLY A 107 -6.33 -8.85 -15.81
CA GLY A 107 -7.46 -7.97 -16.09
C GLY A 107 -7.88 -7.05 -14.94
N ARG A 108 -7.06 -6.90 -13.89
CA ARG A 108 -7.29 -5.97 -12.79
C ARG A 108 -6.16 -4.97 -12.69
N ARG A 109 -6.51 -3.71 -12.39
CA ARG A 109 -5.56 -2.62 -12.21
C ARG A 109 -5.09 -2.59 -10.76
N TYR A 110 -3.78 -2.50 -10.59
CA TYR A 110 -3.13 -2.31 -9.29
C TYR A 110 -2.36 -1.00 -9.34
N CYS A 111 -2.60 -0.14 -8.35
CA CYS A 111 -1.89 1.10 -8.11
C CYS A 111 -1.12 0.96 -6.80
N PHE A 112 0.19 0.75 -6.91
CA PHE A 112 1.10 0.76 -5.77
C PHE A 112 1.53 2.18 -5.49
N LEU A 113 1.23 2.69 -4.30
CA LEU A 113 1.70 3.98 -3.84
C LEU A 113 2.94 3.78 -2.98
N PHE A 114 4.04 4.43 -3.35
CA PHE A 114 5.32 4.32 -2.69
C PHE A 114 5.59 5.54 -1.84
N GLN A 115 6.21 5.31 -0.68
CA GLN A 115 6.75 6.41 0.10
C GLN A 115 7.85 7.14 -0.68
N LYS A 116 7.95 8.46 -0.48
CA LYS A 116 8.89 9.36 -1.17
C LYS A 116 10.33 8.85 -1.11
N ASN A 117 10.73 8.30 0.03
CA ASN A 117 12.07 7.79 0.29
C ASN A 117 12.30 6.38 -0.26
N VAL A 118 11.26 5.63 -0.66
CA VAL A 118 11.40 4.23 -1.10
C VAL A 118 11.60 4.13 -2.60
N ALA A 119 10.82 4.89 -3.37
CA ALA A 119 10.82 4.83 -4.83
C ALA A 119 12.22 5.04 -5.47
N PRO A 120 13.05 6.03 -5.05
CA PRO A 120 14.37 6.22 -5.65
C PRO A 120 15.33 5.03 -5.45
N PHE A 121 15.21 4.29 -4.34
CA PHE A 121 16.04 3.11 -4.10
C PHE A 121 15.56 1.91 -4.92
N LEU A 122 14.24 1.75 -5.10
CA LEU A 122 13.69 0.70 -5.96
C LEU A 122 14.28 0.78 -7.37
N GLU A 123 14.29 1.99 -7.95
CA GLU A 123 14.81 2.24 -9.31
C GLU A 123 16.33 2.05 -9.41
N LYS A 124 17.05 2.21 -8.30
CA LYS A 124 18.49 2.04 -8.22
C LYS A 124 18.91 0.57 -8.04
N GLU A 125 18.12 -0.19 -7.30
CA GLU A 125 18.50 -1.53 -6.81
C GLU A 125 17.84 -2.69 -7.58
N VAL A 126 16.73 -2.43 -8.25
CA VAL A 126 15.93 -3.45 -8.94
C VAL A 126 15.78 -3.09 -10.42
N LYS A 127 16.06 -4.02 -11.33
CA LYS A 127 15.88 -3.79 -12.77
C LYS A 127 14.48 -4.21 -13.20
N ILE A 128 13.96 -3.54 -14.23
CA ILE A 128 12.77 -4.01 -14.93
C ILE A 128 12.99 -5.46 -15.37
N GLY A 129 12.06 -6.33 -15.02
CA GLY A 129 12.11 -7.77 -15.24
C GLY A 129 12.47 -8.59 -14.00
N ASP A 130 13.04 -7.98 -12.96
CA ASP A 130 13.40 -8.67 -11.73
C ASP A 130 12.17 -8.89 -10.84
N ASN A 131 12.24 -9.87 -9.94
CA ASN A 131 11.25 -10.02 -8.90
C ASN A 131 11.61 -9.14 -7.70
N VAL A 132 10.59 -8.54 -7.09
CA VAL A 132 10.71 -7.72 -5.89
C VAL A 132 9.64 -8.11 -4.90
N ASP A 133 10.02 -8.25 -3.64
CA ASP A 133 9.07 -8.33 -2.53
C ASP A 133 8.72 -6.89 -2.12
N LEU A 134 7.44 -6.52 -2.17
CA LEU A 134 6.94 -5.25 -1.67
C LEU A 134 6.29 -5.46 -0.31
N PHE A 135 6.68 -4.62 0.66
CA PHE A 135 6.12 -4.62 2.00
C PHE A 135 5.04 -3.56 2.09
N VAL A 136 3.82 -4.00 2.38
CA VAL A 136 2.60 -3.19 2.28
C VAL A 136 1.98 -3.01 3.66
N ILE A 137 1.66 -1.78 4.05
CA ILE A 137 0.92 -1.54 5.31
C ILE A 137 -0.58 -1.67 5.17
N SER A 138 -1.13 -1.34 4.00
CA SER A 138 -2.57 -1.41 3.77
C SER A 138 -2.88 -1.53 2.28
N GLY A 139 -3.98 -2.20 1.98
CA GLY A 139 -4.53 -2.30 0.63
C GLY A 139 -6.05 -2.16 0.65
N PHE A 140 -6.58 -1.52 -0.38
CA PHE A 140 -8.02 -1.35 -0.55
C PHE A 140 -8.45 -1.40 -2.00
N TYR A 141 -9.69 -1.83 -2.20
CA TYR A 141 -10.26 -2.07 -3.51
C TYR A 141 -11.39 -1.09 -3.79
N ASN A 142 -11.32 -0.43 -4.94
CA ASN A 142 -12.36 0.46 -5.45
C ASN A 142 -13.15 -0.27 -6.56
N SER A 143 -14.41 -0.61 -6.26
CA SER A 143 -15.27 -1.34 -7.19
C SER A 143 -15.82 -0.51 -8.35
N PHE A 144 -15.74 0.83 -8.28
CA PHE A 144 -16.20 1.71 -9.37
C PHE A 144 -15.29 1.61 -10.59
N ASN A 145 -13.97 1.54 -10.37
CA ASN A 145 -12.96 1.50 -11.42
C ASN A 145 -12.11 0.22 -11.40
N ASN A 146 -12.53 -0.80 -10.63
CA ASN A 146 -11.86 -2.10 -10.50
C ASN A 146 -10.35 -1.97 -10.20
N THR A 147 -9.99 -1.02 -9.34
CA THR A 147 -8.60 -0.71 -9.00
C THR A 147 -8.31 -1.11 -7.55
N ASN A 148 -7.20 -1.82 -7.36
CA ASN A 148 -6.58 -2.01 -6.05
C ASN A 148 -5.57 -0.90 -5.82
N THR A 149 -5.69 -0.19 -4.71
CA THR A 149 -4.65 0.73 -4.27
C THR A 149 -3.92 0.10 -3.09
N ILE A 150 -2.60 0.06 -3.18
CA ILE A 150 -1.72 -0.68 -2.28
C ILE A 150 -0.64 0.27 -1.76
N LEU A 151 -0.54 0.41 -0.44
CA LEU A 151 0.39 1.34 0.22
C LEU A 151 1.70 0.64 0.58
N VAL A 152 2.72 0.85 -0.26
CA VAL A 152 4.04 0.23 -0.13
C VAL A 152 4.91 1.07 0.80
N THR A 153 5.40 0.44 1.87
CA THR A 153 6.31 1.06 2.85
C THR A 153 7.76 0.73 2.65
N ASP A 154 8.06 -0.42 2.04
CA ASP A 154 9.43 -0.81 1.74
C ASP A 154 9.46 -1.89 0.64
N PHE A 155 10.65 -2.26 0.18
CA PHE A 155 10.85 -3.37 -0.74
C PHE A 155 12.09 -4.20 -0.38
N ARG A 156 12.18 -5.40 -0.95
CA ARG A 156 13.39 -6.21 -0.96
C ARG A 156 13.64 -6.75 -2.35
N ALA A 157 14.79 -6.38 -2.92
CA ALA A 157 15.29 -6.93 -4.17
C ALA A 157 15.57 -8.44 -4.02
N LEU A 158 15.24 -9.24 -5.05
CA LEU A 158 15.38 -10.70 -5.04
C LEU A 158 16.39 -11.22 -6.08
N ASN A 159 17.35 -10.36 -6.41
CA ASN A 159 18.40 -10.53 -7.42
C ASN A 159 19.07 -11.91 -7.39
#